data_AF-A0AAW6J1S4-F1
#
_entry.id   AF-A0AAW6J1S4-F1
#
_cell.length_a   1.000
_cell.length_b   1.000
_cell.length_c   1.000
_cell.angle_alpha   90.00
_cell.angle_beta   90.00
_cell.angle_gamma   90.00
#
_symmetry.space_group_name_H-M   'P 1'
#
loop_
_entity.id
_entity.type
_entity.pdbx_description
1 polymer ?
#
loop_
_entity_poly.entity_id
_entity_poly.type
_entity_poly.pdbx_seq_one_letter_code
_entity_poly.pdbx_strand_id
1 'polypeptide(L)'
;MAGGSQIIINKDGIKIITPAKFEAKAGQHLFKSGADVDYDVPYLPDKENPYILQYLVKNQDNEVLGNKPYLLIDEDGNVQKGVTNKDGLMKLKTTSTQKTIVTRVLNTEIEEAEDGGTSEN
;
A
#
# COMPACT_ATOMS: atom_id res chain seq x y z
N MET A 1 6.73 54.49 39.59
CA MET A 1 5.70 55.45 39.12
C MET A 1 5.67 55.41 37.60
N ALA A 2 4.51 55.23 36.97
CA ALA A 2 4.38 55.29 35.51
C ALA A 2 4.33 56.78 35.09
N GLY A 3 5.44 57.31 34.55
CA GLY A 3 5.67 58.74 34.34
C GLY A 3 4.85 59.39 33.21
N GLY A 4 3.52 59.26 33.26
CA GLY A 4 2.59 59.84 32.28
C GLY A 4 1.95 58.84 31.31
N SER A 5 2.24 57.54 31.45
CA SER A 5 1.60 56.52 30.63
C SER A 5 0.20 56.19 31.13
N GLN A 6 -0.79 56.10 30.24
CA GLN A 6 -2.20 55.87 30.56
C GLN A 6 -2.84 54.89 29.57
N ILE A 7 -3.81 54.12 30.05
CA ILE A 7 -4.73 53.33 29.23
C ILE A 7 -6.13 53.90 29.47
N ILE A 8 -6.78 54.38 28.41
CA ILE A 8 -8.13 54.94 28.44
C ILE A 8 -9.07 53.95 27.74
N ILE A 9 -10.16 53.58 28.41
CA ILE A 9 -11.18 52.67 27.87
C ILE A 9 -12.52 53.40 27.93
N ASN A 10 -13.17 53.60 26.78
CA ASN A 10 -14.44 54.30 26.68
C ASN A 10 -15.31 53.74 25.52
N LYS A 11 -16.42 54.42 25.19
CA LYS A 11 -17.33 54.02 24.11
C LYS A 11 -16.67 53.97 22.73
N ASP A 12 -15.59 54.71 22.53
CA ASP A 12 -14.84 54.77 21.26
C ASP A 12 -13.73 53.72 21.20
N GLY A 13 -13.50 52.96 22.28
CA GLY A 13 -12.56 51.84 22.34
C GLY A 13 -11.43 52.02 23.36
N ILE A 14 -10.23 51.51 23.02
CA ILE A 14 -9.04 51.50 23.89
C ILE A 14 -7.97 52.43 23.29
N LYS A 15 -7.48 53.38 24.10
CA LYS A 15 -6.40 54.30 23.72
C LYS A 15 -5.23 54.19 24.70
N ILE A 16 -4.02 54.06 24.18
CA ILE A 16 -2.78 54.05 24.97
C ILE A 16 -2.06 55.38 24.77
N ILE A 17 -1.73 56.05 25.88
CA ILE A 17 -0.97 57.31 25.90
C ILE A 17 0.35 57.01 26.61
N THR A 18 1.48 57.39 26.00
CA THR A 18 2.80 57.28 26.60
C THR A 18 3.68 58.43 26.12
N PRO A 19 4.50 59.05 26.98
CA PRO A 19 5.42 60.11 26.56
C PRO A 19 6.59 59.58 25.69
N ALA A 20 6.85 58.28 25.75
CA ALA A 20 7.87 57.59 24.96
C ALA A 20 7.23 56.56 24.01
N LYS A 21 8.06 55.87 23.21
CA LYS A 21 7.63 54.85 22.25
C LYS A 21 6.76 53.77 22.90
N PHE A 22 5.63 53.46 22.26
CA PHE A 22 4.84 52.27 22.57
C PHE A 22 5.42 51.05 21.84
N GLU A 23 5.71 49.97 22.56
CA GLU A 23 6.17 48.69 22.01
C GLU A 23 5.29 47.54 22.53
N ALA A 24 4.57 46.87 21.62
CA ALA A 24 3.87 45.63 21.93
C ALA A 24 4.76 44.45 21.52
N LYS A 25 5.17 43.61 22.49
CA LYS A 25 5.98 42.42 22.24
C LYS A 25 5.07 41.18 22.24
N ALA A 26 4.85 40.60 21.06
CA ALA A 26 4.13 39.34 20.90
C ALA A 26 5.04 38.13 21.22
N GLY A 27 5.49 38.01 22.47
CA GLY A 27 6.36 36.91 22.91
C GLY A 27 5.61 35.63 23.28
N GLN A 28 4.31 35.73 23.56
CA GLN A 28 3.48 34.62 24.01
C GLN A 28 2.33 34.44 23.02
N HIS A 29 2.54 33.59 22.02
CA HIS A 29 1.45 33.11 21.18
C HIS A 29 0.72 32.00 21.94
N LEU A 30 -0.59 32.16 22.14
CA LEU A 30 -1.44 31.06 22.58
C LEU A 30 -1.67 30.15 21.38
N PHE A 31 -0.87 29.09 21.26
CA PHE A 31 -1.14 28.03 20.29
C PHE A 31 -2.37 27.27 20.74
N LYS A 32 -3.48 27.45 20.01
CA LYS A 32 -4.60 26.50 20.10
C LYS A 32 -4.12 25.19 19.48
N SER A 33 -4.44 24.06 20.12
CA SER A 33 -4.12 22.74 19.55
C SER A 33 -4.72 22.61 18.15
N GLY A 34 -4.10 21.79 17.31
CA GLY A 34 -4.68 21.41 16.03
C GLY A 34 -6.06 20.78 16.23
N ALA A 35 -6.95 20.96 15.26
CA ALA A 35 -8.19 20.20 15.19
C ALA A 35 -7.88 18.81 14.60
N ASP A 36 -8.44 17.77 15.21
CA ASP A 36 -8.51 16.46 14.58
C ASP A 36 -9.53 16.55 13.43
N VAL A 37 -9.09 16.20 12.23
CA VAL A 37 -9.93 16.23 11.02
C VAL A 37 -9.89 14.84 10.45
N ASP A 38 -11.06 14.22 10.32
CA ASP A 38 -11.19 12.93 9.67
C ASP A 38 -10.85 13.11 8.18
N TYR A 39 -9.85 12.36 7.71
CA TYR A 39 -9.40 12.39 6.33
C TYR A 39 -9.28 10.97 5.81
N ASP A 40 -9.72 10.78 4.57
CA ASP A 40 -9.62 9.49 3.92
C ASP A 40 -8.16 9.24 3.54
N VAL A 41 -7.55 8.23 4.16
CA VAL A 41 -6.13 7.89 3.92
C VAL A 41 -6.03 7.24 2.54
N PRO A 42 -5.27 7.81 1.59
CA PRO A 42 -5.12 7.18 0.29
C PRO A 42 -4.40 5.84 0.42
N TYR A 43 -4.91 4.82 -0.29
CA TYR A 43 -4.21 3.54 -0.39
C TYR A 43 -2.88 3.73 -1.11
N LEU A 44 -1.78 3.39 -0.42
CA LEU A 44 -0.46 3.36 -1.01
C LEU A 44 -0.28 2.05 -1.81
N PRO A 45 0.40 2.09 -2.96
CA PRO A 45 0.74 0.87 -3.70
C PRO A 45 1.60 -0.03 -2.84
N ASP A 46 1.21 -1.30 -2.75
CA ASP A 46 1.85 -2.30 -1.90
C ASP A 46 3.22 -2.69 -2.47
N LYS A 47 4.28 -2.37 -1.71
CA LYS A 47 5.67 -2.68 -2.08
C LYS A 47 5.96 -4.19 -2.02
N GLU A 48 5.23 -4.93 -1.19
CA GLU A 48 5.34 -6.40 -1.05
C GLU A 48 4.62 -7.14 -2.18
N ASN A 49 3.88 -6.41 -3.02
CA ASN A 49 3.18 -6.96 -4.18
C ASN A 49 3.82 -6.46 -5.48
N PRO A 50 5.03 -6.96 -5.82
CA PRO A 50 5.68 -6.58 -7.06
C PRO A 50 4.77 -6.98 -8.22
N TYR A 51 4.20 -5.99 -8.91
CA TYR A 51 3.52 -6.10 -10.21
C TYR A 51 2.92 -7.48 -10.51
N ILE A 52 1.67 -7.76 -10.16
CA ILE A 52 1.08 -9.08 -10.42
C ILE A 52 0.97 -9.29 -11.94
N LEU A 53 1.82 -10.13 -12.53
CA LEU A 53 1.62 -10.60 -13.89
C LEU A 53 0.53 -11.68 -13.83
N GLN A 54 -0.58 -11.45 -14.54
CA GLN A 54 -1.70 -12.37 -14.61
C GLN A 54 -1.90 -12.84 -16.04
N TYR A 55 -2.14 -14.14 -16.21
CA TYR A 55 -2.50 -14.72 -17.51
C TYR A 55 -3.91 -15.27 -17.46
N LEU A 56 -4.71 -14.92 -18.46
CA LEU A 56 -6.05 -15.46 -18.64
C LEU A 56 -5.97 -16.77 -19.41
N VAL A 57 -6.43 -17.85 -18.79
CA VAL A 57 -6.44 -19.18 -19.39
C VAL A 57 -7.79 -19.44 -20.06
N LYS A 58 -7.74 -19.85 -21.33
CA LYS A 58 -8.91 -20.20 -22.13
C LYS A 58 -8.70 -21.51 -22.88
N ASN A 59 -9.80 -22.20 -23.21
CA ASN A 59 -9.79 -23.33 -24.14
C ASN A 59 -9.82 -22.85 -25.61
N GLN A 60 -9.82 -23.79 -26.55
CA GLN A 60 -9.88 -23.50 -27.99
C GLN A 60 -11.19 -22.81 -28.39
N ASP A 61 -12.27 -23.04 -27.65
CA ASP A 61 -13.59 -22.42 -27.84
C ASP A 61 -13.69 -21.03 -27.18
N ASN A 62 -12.58 -20.48 -26.67
CA ASN A 62 -12.48 -19.17 -26.02
C ASN A 62 -13.24 -19.05 -24.67
N GLU A 63 -13.62 -20.18 -24.09
CA GLU A 63 -14.21 -20.26 -22.75
C GLU A 63 -13.12 -20.17 -21.68
N VAL A 64 -13.45 -19.47 -20.59
CA VAL A 64 -12.54 -19.23 -19.47
C VAL A 64 -12.40 -20.48 -18.60
N LEU A 65 -11.17 -20.87 -18.31
CA LEU A 65 -10.87 -22.07 -17.50
C LEU A 65 -10.57 -21.71 -16.05
N GLY A 66 -11.63 -21.52 -15.27
CA GLY A 66 -11.54 -21.27 -13.82
C GLY A 66 -11.34 -22.54 -13.00
N ASN A 67 -10.73 -22.39 -11.82
CA ASN A 67 -10.47 -23.46 -10.84
C ASN A 67 -9.71 -24.66 -11.43
N LYS A 68 -8.77 -24.41 -12.34
CA LYS A 68 -7.92 -25.44 -12.92
C LYS A 68 -6.52 -25.43 -12.28
N PRO A 69 -5.99 -26.60 -11.88
CA PRO A 69 -4.62 -26.69 -11.38
C PRO A 69 -3.64 -26.37 -12.50
N TYR A 70 -2.54 -25.72 -12.14
CA TYR A 70 -1.46 -25.39 -13.05
C TYR A 70 -0.09 -25.56 -12.41
N LEU A 71 0.91 -25.77 -13.27
CA LEU A 71 2.33 -25.83 -12.95
C LEU A 71 3.07 -24.72 -13.70
N LEU A 72 3.99 -24.07 -13.00
CA LEU A 72 4.99 -23.16 -13.53
C LEU A 72 6.36 -23.78 -13.30
N ILE A 73 7.18 -23.85 -14.35
CA ILE A 73 8.55 -24.32 -14.27
C ILE A 73 9.43 -23.18 -14.75
N ASP A 74 10.36 -22.72 -13.92
CA ASP A 74 11.31 -21.67 -14.30
C ASP A 74 12.55 -22.24 -15.02
N GLU A 75 13.41 -21.35 -15.53
CA GLU A 75 14.66 -21.73 -16.23
C GLU A 75 15.62 -22.55 -15.35
N ASP A 76 15.52 -22.38 -14.03
CA ASP A 76 16.33 -23.06 -13.04
C ASP A 76 15.75 -24.44 -12.67
N GLY A 77 14.59 -24.81 -13.24
CA GLY A 77 13.88 -26.07 -12.97
C GLY A 77 13.00 -26.06 -11.72
N ASN A 78 12.85 -24.91 -11.05
CA ASN A 78 11.97 -24.80 -9.89
C ASN A 78 10.51 -24.87 -10.34
N VAL A 79 9.73 -25.65 -9.59
CA VAL A 79 8.31 -25.87 -9.86
C VAL A 79 7.46 -25.08 -8.88
N GLN A 80 6.49 -24.31 -9.39
CA GLN A 80 5.45 -23.68 -8.60
C GLN A 80 4.08 -24.23 -9.04
N LYS A 81 3.26 -24.61 -8.07
CA LYS A 81 1.90 -25.11 -8.28
C LYS A 81 0.89 -24.02 -7.92
N GLY A 82 -0.24 -23.98 -8.61
CA GLY A 82 -1.35 -23.10 -8.26
C GLY A 82 -2.66 -23.53 -8.88
N VAL A 83 -3.71 -22.74 -8.64
CA VAL A 83 -5.05 -22.95 -9.19
C VAL A 83 -5.55 -21.64 -9.78
N THR A 84 -6.08 -21.67 -11.00
CA THR A 84 -6.69 -20.48 -11.62
C THR A 84 -7.88 -20.02 -10.80
N ASN A 85 -8.11 -18.72 -10.70
CA ASN A 85 -9.30 -18.22 -10.00
C ASN A 85 -10.58 -18.51 -10.80
N LYS A 86 -11.74 -18.13 -10.27
CA LYS A 86 -13.04 -18.27 -10.94
C LYS A 86 -13.10 -17.63 -12.34
N ASP A 87 -12.28 -16.61 -12.59
CA ASP A 87 -12.20 -15.87 -13.85
C ASP A 87 -11.07 -16.41 -14.76
N GLY A 88 -10.52 -17.59 -14.45
CA GLY A 88 -9.47 -18.26 -15.22
C GLY A 88 -8.11 -17.55 -15.19
N LEU A 89 -7.89 -16.68 -14.22
CA LEU A 89 -6.63 -15.95 -14.07
C LEU A 89 -5.63 -16.77 -13.26
N MET A 90 -4.46 -16.95 -13.85
CA MET A 90 -3.27 -17.48 -13.22
C MET A 90 -2.47 -16.33 -12.59
N LYS A 91 -2.01 -16.50 -11.34
CA LYS A 91 -1.09 -15.55 -10.70
C LYS A 91 0.33 -16.07 -10.80
N LEU A 92 1.23 -15.22 -11.28
CA LEU A 92 2.65 -15.51 -11.33
C LEU A 92 3.38 -14.71 -10.27
N LYS A 93 4.37 -15.35 -9.65
CA LYS A 93 5.33 -14.65 -8.83
C LYS A 93 6.25 -13.87 -9.76
N THR A 94 6.27 -12.56 -9.63
CA THR A 94 7.16 -11.73 -10.43
C THR A 94 8.56 -11.69 -9.82
N THR A 95 9.51 -11.55 -10.71
CA THR A 95 10.93 -11.44 -10.40
C THR A 95 11.41 -10.06 -10.84
N SER A 96 12.45 -9.54 -10.18
CA SER A 96 13.08 -8.26 -10.54
C SER A 96 13.83 -8.31 -11.88
N THR A 97 13.96 -9.49 -12.47
CA THR A 97 14.60 -9.75 -13.77
C THR A 97 13.65 -10.53 -14.68
N GLN A 98 13.85 -10.43 -15.99
CA GLN A 98 13.19 -11.29 -16.97
C GLN A 98 13.55 -12.76 -16.70
N LYS A 99 12.57 -13.65 -16.78
CA LYS A 99 12.74 -15.11 -16.72
C LYS A 99 11.83 -15.76 -17.75
N THR A 100 12.31 -16.80 -18.42
CA THR A 100 11.46 -17.72 -19.18
C THR A 100 10.78 -18.70 -18.23
N ILE A 101 9.50 -18.96 -18.47
CA ILE A 101 8.75 -19.95 -17.70
C ILE A 101 7.96 -20.83 -18.64
N VAL A 102 7.80 -22.09 -18.26
CA VAL A 102 6.90 -23.03 -18.91
C VAL A 102 5.67 -23.20 -18.03
N THR A 103 4.49 -23.01 -18.60
CA THR A 103 3.22 -23.21 -17.91
C THR A 103 2.50 -24.45 -18.44
N ARG A 104 1.95 -25.28 -17.56
CA ARG A 104 0.99 -26.34 -17.92
C ARG A 104 -0.28 -26.20 -17.10
N VAL A 105 -1.42 -26.14 -17.78
CA VAL A 105 -2.74 -26.18 -17.14
C VAL A 105 -3.30 -27.58 -17.30
N LEU A 106 -3.79 -28.14 -16.21
CA LEU A 106 -4.19 -29.54 -16.13
C LEU A 106 -5.70 -29.68 -15.93
N ASN A 107 -6.24 -30.78 -16.43
CA ASN A 107 -7.65 -31.15 -16.21
C ASN A 107 -7.85 -32.00 -14.95
N THR A 108 -6.77 -32.58 -14.42
CA THR A 108 -6.73 -33.44 -13.24
C THR A 108 -5.82 -32.85 -12.17
N GLU A 109 -5.95 -33.34 -10.94
CA GLU A 109 -5.08 -32.93 -9.82
C GLU A 109 -3.61 -33.30 -10.09
N ILE A 110 -2.70 -32.57 -9.46
CA ILE A 110 -1.26 -32.80 -9.59
C ILE A 110 -0.86 -33.87 -8.57
N GLU A 111 -0.61 -35.08 -9.04
CA GLU A 111 -0.08 -36.17 -8.21
C GLU A 111 1.42 -35.94 -7.91
N GLU A 112 1.82 -36.11 -6.65
CA GLU A 112 3.22 -36.17 -6.25
C GLU A 112 3.65 -37.64 -6.24
N ALA A 113 4.72 -37.96 -6.97
CA ALA A 113 5.31 -39.28 -6.87
C ALA A 113 6.00 -39.41 -5.50
N GLU A 114 5.65 -40.44 -4.72
CA GLU A 114 6.44 -40.83 -3.55
C GLU A 114 7.82 -41.28 -4.02
N ASP A 115 8.86 -40.67 -3.44
CA ASP A 115 10.23 -41.09 -3.67
C ASP A 115 10.40 -42.48 -3.03
N GLY A 116 10.51 -43.50 -3.88
CA GLY A 116 10.62 -44.90 -3.48
C GLY A 116 11.94 -45.17 -2.79
N GLY A 117 12.06 -44.76 -1.52
CA GLY A 117 13.17 -45.11 -0.66
C GLY A 117 13.12 -46.60 -0.34
N THR A 118 13.82 -47.42 -1.12
CA THR A 118 14.23 -48.77 -0.70
C THR A 118 15.18 -48.62 0.48
N SER A 119 14.66 -48.85 1.69
CA SER A 119 15.48 -49.22 2.84
C SER A 119 16.00 -50.64 2.60
N GLU A 120 17.22 -50.76 2.09
CA GLU A 120 17.97 -52.02 2.20
C GLU A 120 18.33 -52.25 3.67
N ASN A 121 18.03 -53.46 4.14
CA ASN A 121 18.20 -53.95 5.51
C ASN A 121 19.45 -54.82 5.59
#